data_AF-A0A329HJB8-F1
#
_entry.id   AF-A0A329HJB8-F1
#
_cell.length_a   1.000
_cell.length_b   1.000
_cell.length_c   1.000
_cell.angle_alpha   90.00
_cell.angle_beta   90.00
_cell.angle_gamma   90.00
#
_symmetry.space_group_name_H-M   'P 1'
#
loop_
_entity.id
_entity.type
_entity.pdbx_description
1 polymer ?
#
loop_
_entity_poly.entity_id
_entity_poly.type
_entity_poly.pdbx_seq_one_letter_code
_entity_poly.pdbx_strand_id
1 'polypeptide(L)'
;MKWADNGRKRMHDGANSLGNLLVEGFHYFGLFAIGAATAWASVLAFLGMLDKGQASIDDILLLFIYLELGAMVGIYFKTNHLPIRFLLYIAITALTRYLIGDVSHHRPPDVGLLYLCGGIFLLSLAVLAVRVASNRFPSSRALDAAGDVVGEGAGDK
;
A
#
# COMPACT_ATOMS: atom_id res chain seq x y z
N MET A 1 3.74 9.63 -49.49
CA MET A 1 2.89 9.43 -48.30
C MET A 1 3.65 9.55 -46.96
N LYS A 2 4.74 10.34 -46.85
CA LYS A 2 5.50 10.46 -45.58
C LYS A 2 4.96 11.52 -44.60
N TRP A 3 4.09 12.40 -45.05
CA TRP A 3 3.59 13.53 -44.25
C TRP A 3 2.46 13.14 -43.28
N ALA A 4 1.61 12.17 -43.66
CA ALA A 4 0.53 11.67 -42.81
C ALA A 4 1.05 10.82 -41.63
N ASP A 5 2.11 10.04 -41.83
CA ASP A 5 2.71 9.21 -40.77
C ASP A 5 3.41 10.03 -39.68
N ASN A 6 4.05 11.14 -40.06
CA ASN A 6 4.67 12.05 -39.09
C ASN A 6 3.64 12.81 -38.24
N GLY A 7 2.47 13.14 -38.80
CA GLY A 7 1.37 13.75 -38.04
C GLY A 7 0.80 12.81 -36.99
N ARG A 8 0.58 11.54 -37.33
CA ARG A 8 0.06 10.52 -36.41
C ARG A 8 1.02 10.19 -35.28
N LYS A 9 2.33 10.07 -35.55
CA LYS A 9 3.35 9.84 -34.50
C LYS A 9 3.38 10.96 -33.48
N ARG A 10 3.40 12.23 -33.92
CA ARG A 10 3.41 13.38 -33.00
C ARG A 10 2.15 13.48 -32.13
N MET A 11 0.99 13.07 -32.65
CA MET A 11 -0.24 13.03 -31.87
C MET A 11 -0.25 11.89 -30.85
N HIS A 12 0.27 10.70 -31.20
CA HIS A 12 0.43 9.59 -30.24
C HIS A 12 1.42 9.95 -29.13
N ASP A 13 2.57 10.53 -29.46
CA ASP A 13 3.59 10.91 -28.47
C ASP A 13 3.07 11.98 -27.50
N GLY A 14 2.33 12.96 -28.02
CA GLY A 14 1.68 14.00 -27.21
C GLY A 14 0.56 13.46 -26.31
N ALA A 15 -0.30 12.58 -26.85
CA ALA A 15 -1.37 11.95 -26.07
C ALA A 15 -0.83 11.03 -24.97
N ASN A 16 0.24 10.29 -25.25
CA ASN A 16 0.86 9.39 -24.29
C ASN A 16 1.54 10.18 -23.15
N SER A 17 2.24 11.27 -23.47
CA SER A 17 2.87 12.14 -22.47
C SER A 17 1.82 12.83 -21.57
N LEU A 18 0.73 13.34 -22.15
CA LEU A 18 -0.36 13.95 -21.39
C LEU A 18 -1.09 12.93 -20.51
N GLY A 19 -1.34 11.73 -21.04
CA GLY A 19 -1.96 10.63 -20.30
C GLY A 19 -1.12 10.22 -19.11
N ASN A 20 0.20 10.04 -19.29
CA ASN A 20 1.10 9.70 -18.20
C ASN A 20 1.13 10.78 -17.10
N LEU A 21 1.19 12.06 -17.49
CA LEU A 21 1.17 13.18 -16.54
C LEU A 21 -0.12 13.23 -15.72
N LEU A 22 -1.28 13.01 -16.36
CA LEU A 22 -2.57 12.98 -15.67
C LEU A 22 -2.68 11.80 -14.70
N VAL A 23 -2.25 10.61 -15.11
CA VAL A 23 -2.26 9.41 -14.25
C VAL A 23 -1.35 9.62 -13.04
N GLU A 24 -0.13 10.12 -13.27
CA GLU A 24 0.83 10.39 -12.21
C GLU A 24 0.33 11.48 -11.25
N GLY A 25 -0.24 12.57 -11.79
CA GLY A 25 -0.85 13.63 -10.99
C GLY A 25 -2.03 13.15 -10.14
N PHE A 26 -2.92 12.33 -10.70
CA PHE A 26 -4.01 11.70 -9.96
C PHE A 26 -3.47 10.79 -8.86
N HIS A 27 -2.41 10.04 -9.13
CA HIS A 27 -1.79 9.14 -8.17
C HIS A 27 -1.28 9.89 -6.93
N TYR A 28 -0.48 10.95 -7.13
CA TYR A 28 0.01 11.76 -6.01
C TYR A 28 -1.11 12.47 -5.26
N PHE A 29 -2.14 12.94 -5.97
CA PHE A 29 -3.29 13.60 -5.33
C PHE A 29 -4.07 12.63 -4.44
N GLY A 30 -4.35 11.42 -4.94
CA GLY A 30 -5.00 10.37 -4.15
C GLY A 30 -4.19 10.00 -2.90
N LEU A 31 -2.88 9.87 -3.05
CA LEU A 31 -1.99 9.58 -1.93
C LEU A 31 -1.96 10.72 -0.90
N PHE A 32 -1.92 11.97 -1.36
CA PHE A 32 -1.99 13.13 -0.50
C PHE A 32 -3.28 13.14 0.31
N ALA A 33 -4.42 12.86 -0.34
CA ALA A 33 -5.72 12.81 0.32
C ALA A 33 -5.78 11.74 1.40
N ILE A 34 -5.29 10.52 1.12
CA ILE A 34 -5.25 9.42 2.10
C ILE A 34 -4.33 9.76 3.27
N GLY A 35 -3.15 10.32 3.00
CA GLY A 35 -2.21 10.75 4.04
C GLY A 35 -2.78 11.84 4.93
N ALA A 36 -3.41 12.86 4.34
CA ALA A 36 -4.06 13.94 5.07
C ALA A 36 -5.23 13.43 5.92
N ALA A 37 -6.08 12.56 5.36
CA ALA A 37 -7.19 11.94 6.10
C ALA A 37 -6.69 11.10 7.28
N THR A 38 -5.60 10.35 7.10
CA THR A 38 -4.98 9.55 8.17
C THR A 38 -4.43 10.43 9.29
N ALA A 39 -3.73 11.51 8.96
CA ALA A 39 -3.23 12.46 9.93
C ALA A 39 -4.37 13.15 10.71
N TRP A 40 -5.41 13.58 9.99
CA TRP A 40 -6.61 14.19 10.58
C TRP A 40 -7.33 13.23 11.54
N ALA A 41 -7.57 11.99 11.09
CA ALA A 41 -8.21 10.96 11.92
C ALA A 41 -7.40 10.62 13.18
N SER A 42 -6.07 10.55 13.05
CA SER A 42 -5.17 10.31 14.18
C SER A 42 -5.26 11.41 15.25
N VAL A 43 -5.25 12.68 14.82
CA VAL A 43 -5.40 13.82 15.73
C VAL A 43 -6.78 13.81 16.42
N LEU A 44 -7.86 13.58 15.67
CA LEU A 44 -9.20 13.49 16.26
C LEU A 44 -9.33 12.33 17.26
N ALA A 45 -8.77 11.16 16.95
CA ALA A 45 -8.77 10.03 17.85
C ALA A 45 -8.00 10.34 19.14
N PHE A 46 -6.82 10.96 19.02
CA PHE A 46 -6.01 11.38 20.16
C PHE A 46 -6.75 12.40 21.06
N LEU A 47 -7.34 13.43 20.47
CA LEU A 47 -8.14 14.41 21.22
C LEU A 47 -9.33 13.74 21.94
N GLY A 48 -10.01 12.81 21.27
CA GLY A 48 -11.09 12.04 21.88
C GLY A 48 -10.67 11.19 23.08
N MET A 49 -9.40 10.77 23.16
CA MET A 49 -8.86 10.06 24.34
C MET A 49 -8.56 11.04 25.48
N LEU A 50 -8.04 12.22 25.17
CA LEU A 50 -7.81 13.28 26.15
C LEU A 50 -9.12 13.73 26.80
N ASP A 51 -10.17 13.92 26.01
CA ASP A 51 -11.49 14.31 26.50
C ASP A 51 -12.11 13.26 27.44
N LYS A 52 -11.82 11.98 27.22
CA LYS A 52 -12.27 10.87 28.08
C LYS A 52 -11.48 10.80 29.40
N GLY A 53 -10.32 11.44 29.51
CA GLY A 53 -9.45 11.41 30.69
C GLY A 53 -8.77 10.06 30.96
N GLN A 54 -8.93 9.08 30.07
CA GLN A 54 -8.32 7.76 30.15
C GLN A 54 -8.09 7.22 28.72
N ALA A 55 -6.95 6.58 28.51
CA ALA A 55 -6.61 5.89 27.26
C ALA A 55 -6.55 4.38 27.52
N SER A 56 -7.32 3.60 26.79
CA SER A 56 -7.25 2.14 26.83
C SER A 56 -6.10 1.61 25.95
N ILE A 57 -5.77 0.33 26.09
CA ILE A 57 -4.80 -0.33 25.20
C ILE A 57 -5.30 -0.25 23.75
N ASP A 58 -6.60 -0.46 23.52
CA ASP A 58 -7.19 -0.43 22.18
C ASP A 58 -7.07 0.96 21.53
N ASP A 59 -7.23 2.02 22.31
CA ASP A 59 -7.06 3.40 21.84
C ASP A 59 -5.61 3.68 21.39
N ILE A 60 -4.63 3.22 22.16
CA ILE A 60 -3.21 3.36 21.82
C ILE A 60 -2.87 2.53 20.58
N LEU A 61 -3.37 1.30 20.50
CA LEU A 61 -3.18 0.42 19.34
C LEU A 61 -3.79 1.02 18.07
N LEU A 62 -4.94 1.69 18.18
CA LEU A 62 -5.58 2.39 17.08
C LEU A 62 -4.72 3.56 16.55
N LEU A 63 -4.15 4.39 17.43
CA LEU A 63 -3.22 5.45 17.03
C LEU A 63 -2.01 4.90 16.29
N PHE A 64 -1.52 3.76 16.76
CA PHE A 64 -0.42 3.04 16.15
C PHE A 64 -0.76 2.50 14.75
N ILE A 65 -2.04 2.17 14.46
CA ILE A 65 -2.52 1.82 13.11
C ILE A 65 -2.49 3.05 12.20
N TYR A 66 -2.97 4.19 12.69
CA TYR A 66 -2.92 5.43 11.92
C TYR A 66 -1.48 5.86 11.63
N LEU A 67 -0.57 5.71 12.59
CA LEU A 67 0.83 6.02 12.39
C LEU A 67 1.50 5.08 11.38
N GLU A 68 1.21 3.77 11.43
CA GLU A 68 1.71 2.79 10.45
C GLU A 68 1.21 3.12 9.04
N LEU A 69 -0.09 3.36 8.89
CA LEU A 69 -0.69 3.71 7.61
C LEU A 69 -0.10 5.01 7.05
N GLY A 70 0.04 6.04 7.90
CA GLY A 70 0.67 7.31 7.54
C GLY A 70 2.14 7.15 7.12
N ALA A 71 2.90 6.33 7.83
CA ALA A 71 4.29 6.03 7.49
C ALA A 71 4.39 5.33 6.12
N MET A 72 3.51 4.37 5.82
CA MET A 72 3.49 3.72 4.51
C MET A 72 3.11 4.67 3.38
N VAL A 73 2.15 5.56 3.60
CA VAL A 73 1.82 6.64 2.65
C VAL A 73 3.03 7.55 2.41
N GLY A 74 3.77 7.91 3.47
CA GLY A 74 4.99 8.71 3.37
C GLY A 74 6.14 8.01 2.65
N ILE A 75 6.33 6.70 2.88
CA ILE A 75 7.31 5.90 2.13
C ILE A 75 6.91 5.84 0.66
N TYR A 76 5.63 5.64 0.38
CA TYR A 76 5.14 5.56 -0.99
C TYR A 76 5.38 6.87 -1.76
N PHE A 77 5.17 8.02 -1.13
CA PHE A 77 5.54 9.33 -1.67
C PHE A 77 7.02 9.42 -2.09
N LYS A 78 7.92 8.75 -1.36
CA LYS A 78 9.36 8.75 -1.66
C LYS A 78 9.77 7.72 -2.71
N THR A 79 9.03 6.63 -2.88
CA THR A 79 9.45 5.48 -3.71
C THR A 79 8.62 5.27 -4.96
N ASN A 80 7.49 5.95 -5.15
CA ASN A 80 6.59 5.87 -6.32
C ASN A 80 6.05 4.47 -6.69
N HIS A 81 6.38 3.43 -5.93
CA HIS A 81 5.85 2.09 -6.10
C HIS A 81 5.05 1.64 -4.86
N LEU A 82 3.80 1.22 -5.07
CA LEU A 82 2.95 0.55 -4.09
C LEU A 82 3.15 -0.97 -4.28
N PRO A 83 4.25 -1.57 -3.81
CA PRO A 83 4.39 -3.02 -3.84
C PRO A 83 3.28 -3.62 -2.98
N ILE A 84 2.63 -4.65 -3.52
CA ILE A 84 1.63 -5.49 -2.85
C ILE A 84 2.09 -5.96 -1.45
N ARG A 85 3.42 -6.02 -1.24
CA ARG A 85 4.06 -6.29 0.06
C ARG A 85 3.60 -5.35 1.17
N PHE A 86 3.44 -4.06 0.91
CA PHE A 86 2.99 -3.10 1.94
C PHE A 86 1.57 -3.40 2.42
N LEU A 87 0.66 -3.75 1.50
CA LEU A 87 -0.71 -4.10 1.84
C LEU A 87 -0.79 -5.34 2.74
N LEU A 88 0.02 -6.36 2.44
CA LEU A 88 0.08 -7.57 3.26
C LEU A 88 0.67 -7.30 4.66
N TYR A 89 1.65 -6.40 4.77
CA TYR A 89 2.16 -5.99 6.08
C TYR A 89 1.12 -5.24 6.91
N ILE A 90 0.33 -4.35 6.30
CA ILE A 90 -0.78 -3.67 6.99
C ILE A 90 -1.80 -4.70 7.51
N ALA A 91 -2.15 -5.70 6.72
CA ALA A 91 -3.08 -6.73 7.15
C ALA A 91 -2.55 -7.51 8.37
N ILE A 92 -1.26 -7.87 8.35
CA ILE A 92 -0.62 -8.57 9.46
C ILE A 92 -0.57 -7.68 10.71
N THR A 93 -0.11 -6.42 10.59
CA THR A 93 -0.02 -5.53 11.75
C THR A 93 -1.40 -5.19 12.33
N ALA A 94 -2.41 -4.98 11.47
CA ALA A 94 -3.79 -4.77 11.90
C ALA A 94 -4.36 -5.99 12.66
N LEU A 95 -4.23 -7.21 12.11
CA LEU A 95 -4.69 -8.42 12.79
C LEU A 95 -3.93 -8.69 14.09
N THR A 96 -2.62 -8.44 14.11
CA THR A 96 -1.79 -8.63 15.30
C THR A 96 -2.18 -7.64 16.40
N ARG A 97 -2.52 -6.39 16.05
CA ARG A 97 -3.02 -5.44 17.05
C ARG A 97 -4.41 -5.77 17.55
N TYR A 98 -5.30 -6.19 16.66
CA TYR A 98 -6.61 -6.70 17.06
C TYR A 98 -6.46 -7.86 18.06
N LEU A 99 -5.52 -8.78 17.82
CA LEU A 99 -5.20 -9.89 18.72
C LEU A 99 -4.75 -9.39 20.11
N ILE A 100 -3.86 -8.40 20.17
CA ILE A 100 -3.35 -7.86 21.45
C ILE A 100 -4.47 -7.17 22.25
N GLY A 101 -5.36 -6.43 21.57
CA GLY A 101 -6.52 -5.80 22.19
C GLY A 101 -7.53 -6.81 22.73
N ASP A 102 -7.84 -7.85 21.95
CA ASP A 102 -8.77 -8.91 22.32
C ASP A 102 -8.26 -9.76 23.51
N VAL A 103 -6.97 -10.13 23.49
CA VAL A 103 -6.31 -10.87 24.59
C VAL A 103 -6.29 -10.06 25.90
N SER A 104 -6.21 -8.72 25.82
CA SER A 104 -6.23 -7.88 27.03
C SER A 104 -7.59 -7.83 27.71
N HIS A 105 -8.71 -8.06 26.99
CA HIS A 105 -10.06 -7.88 27.51
C HIS A 105 -10.78 -9.19 27.89
N HIS A 106 -10.43 -10.33 27.28
CA HIS A 106 -11.12 -11.60 27.51
C HIS A 106 -10.21 -12.66 28.18
N ARG A 107 -10.61 -13.09 29.39
CA ARG A 107 -9.85 -14.03 30.24
C ARG A 107 -10.17 -15.53 30.07
N PRO A 108 -11.24 -16.00 29.39
CA PRO A 108 -11.33 -17.40 28.98
C PRO A 108 -10.75 -17.62 27.57
N PRO A 109 -10.10 -18.76 27.32
CA PRO A 109 -9.60 -19.12 25.99
C PRO A 109 -10.78 -19.37 25.05
N ASP A 110 -11.09 -18.39 24.20
CA ASP A 110 -12.10 -18.51 23.15
C ASP A 110 -11.51 -19.12 21.87
N VAL A 111 -12.35 -19.84 21.13
CA VAL A 111 -11.99 -20.39 19.80
C VAL A 111 -11.68 -19.28 18.80
N GLY A 112 -12.23 -18.06 18.99
CA GLY A 112 -11.91 -16.88 18.19
C GLY A 112 -10.41 -16.55 18.17
N LEU A 113 -9.71 -16.74 19.30
CA LEU A 113 -8.27 -16.49 19.40
C LEU A 113 -7.47 -17.44 18.50
N LEU A 114 -7.91 -18.69 18.39
CA LEU A 114 -7.28 -19.69 17.53
C LEU A 114 -7.45 -19.33 16.05
N TYR A 115 -8.64 -18.87 15.64
CA TYR A 115 -8.88 -18.40 14.27
C TYR A 115 -8.03 -17.18 13.93
N LEU A 116 -7.88 -16.25 14.87
CA LEU A 116 -7.10 -15.03 14.66
C LEU A 116 -5.60 -15.33 14.52
N CYS A 117 -5.05 -16.18 15.40
CA CYS A 117 -3.69 -16.69 15.26
C CYS A 117 -3.50 -17.47 13.94
N GLY A 118 -4.47 -18.29 13.55
CA GLY A 118 -4.48 -18.99 12.27
C GLY A 118 -4.49 -18.04 11.07
N GLY A 119 -5.25 -16.94 11.14
CA GLY A 119 -5.30 -15.91 10.11
C GLY A 119 -3.95 -15.20 9.94
N ILE A 120 -3.30 -14.81 11.04
CA ILE A 120 -1.96 -14.20 11.02
C ILE A 120 -0.93 -15.19 10.44
N PHE A 121 -1.03 -16.48 10.79
CA PHE A 121 -0.18 -17.52 10.24
C PHE A 121 -0.37 -17.69 8.72
N LEU A 122 -1.61 -17.72 8.24
CA LEU A 122 -1.91 -17.80 6.81
C LEU A 122 -1.43 -16.55 6.04
N LEU A 123 -1.62 -15.35 6.58
CA LEU A 123 -1.09 -14.12 5.98
C LEU A 123 0.44 -14.10 5.93
N SER A 124 1.09 -14.61 6.97
CA SER A 124 2.55 -14.74 7.00
C SER A 124 3.05 -15.70 5.92
N LEU A 125 2.32 -16.80 5.69
CA LEU A 125 2.60 -17.74 4.60
C LEU A 125 2.36 -17.11 3.22
N ALA A 126 1.30 -16.30 3.07
CA ALA A 126 1.05 -15.54 1.85
C ALA A 126 2.18 -14.54 1.54
N VAL A 127 2.70 -13.83 2.54
CA VAL A 127 3.87 -12.95 2.36
C VAL A 127 5.09 -13.76 1.92
N LEU A 128 5.32 -14.94 2.51
CA LEU A 128 6.40 -15.83 2.09
C LEU A 128 6.23 -16.27 0.64
N ALA A 129 5.02 -16.67 0.23
CA ALA A 129 4.72 -17.04 -1.15
C ALA A 129 4.97 -15.88 -2.12
N VAL A 130 4.49 -14.67 -1.81
CA VAL A 130 4.71 -13.47 -2.62
C VAL A 130 6.20 -13.12 -2.68
N ARG A 131 6.93 -13.25 -1.58
CA ARG A 131 8.38 -13.01 -1.54
C ARG A 131 9.15 -14.00 -2.41
N VAL A 132 8.80 -15.28 -2.34
CA VAL A 132 9.43 -16.33 -3.18
C VAL A 132 9.10 -16.11 -4.64
N ALA A 133 7.82 -15.87 -4.98
CA ALA A 133 7.39 -15.59 -6.35
C ALA A 133 8.11 -14.36 -6.93
N SER A 134 8.18 -13.26 -6.17
CA SER A 134 8.88 -12.04 -6.57
C SER A 134 10.39 -12.24 -6.75
N ASN A 135 11.02 -13.18 -6.04
CA ASN A 135 12.45 -13.46 -6.17
C ASN A 135 12.76 -14.49 -7.28
N ARG A 136 11.84 -15.42 -7.56
CA ARG A 136 11.96 -16.44 -8.61
C ARG A 136 11.55 -15.93 -9.99
N PHE A 137 10.58 -15.01 -10.04
CA PHE A 137 10.12 -14.34 -11.25
C PHE A 137 10.16 -12.83 -11.03
N PRO A 138 11.36 -12.21 -10.98
CA PRO A 138 11.43 -10.77 -11.15
C PRO A 138 10.84 -10.49 -12.54
N SER A 139 9.69 -9.83 -12.60
CA SER A 139 9.13 -9.42 -13.88
C SER A 139 10.12 -8.43 -14.50
N SER A 140 10.98 -8.91 -15.39
CA SER A 140 11.81 -8.09 -16.30
C SER A 140 10.95 -7.37 -17.35
N ARG A 141 9.69 -7.12 -17.04
CA ARG A 141 8.76 -6.33 -17.84
C ARG A 141 8.09 -5.40 -16.86
N ALA A 142 8.73 -4.26 -16.62
CA ALA A 142 7.96 -3.07 -16.33
C ALA A 142 7.04 -2.90 -17.54
N LEU A 143 5.78 -3.30 -17.37
CA LEU A 143 4.73 -2.83 -18.23
C LEU A 143 4.50 -1.40 -17.76
N ASP A 144 4.86 -0.46 -18.60
CA ASP A 144 4.56 0.95 -18.36
C ASP A 144 3.04 1.10 -18.25
N ALA A 145 2.56 2.23 -17.75
CA ALA A 145 1.11 2.51 -17.64
C ALA A 145 0.35 2.39 -18.99
N ALA A 146 1.06 2.24 -20.11
CA ALA A 146 0.56 2.01 -21.46
C ALA A 146 0.46 0.52 -21.88
N GLY A 147 0.88 -0.44 -21.05
CA GLY A 147 0.86 -1.88 -21.39
C GLY A 147 1.96 -2.31 -22.37
N ASP A 148 3.03 -1.52 -22.49
CA ASP A 148 4.16 -1.80 -23.37
C ASP A 148 5.36 -2.35 -22.59
N VAL A 149 6.15 -3.23 -23.22
CA VAL A 149 7.26 -3.93 -22.58
C VAL A 149 8.55 -3.12 -22.62
N VAL A 150 9.00 -2.61 -21.47
CA VAL A 150 10.35 -2.01 -21.36
C VAL A 150 11.39 -3.12 -21.38
N GLY A 151 12.07 -3.29 -22.52
CA GLY A 151 13.18 -4.25 -22.61
C GLY A 151 13.68 -4.63 -24.01
N GLU A 152 13.22 -4.02 -25.10
CA GLU A 152 13.82 -4.26 -26.42
C GLU A 152 15.01 -3.32 -26.66
N GLY A 153 16.20 -3.74 -26.22
CA GLY A 153 17.43 -3.02 -26.54
C GLY A 153 18.65 -3.40 -25.71
N ALA A 154 19.08 -4.67 -25.69
CA ALA A 154 20.47 -5.03 -25.43
C ALA A 154 20.74 -6.50 -25.77
N GLY A 155 20.71 -6.79 -27.07
CA GLY A 155 21.24 -8.03 -27.62
C GLY A 155 21.94 -7.71 -28.93
N ASP A 156 23.13 -7.10 -28.85
CA ASP A 156 24.21 -7.27 -29.82
C ASP A 156 25.48 -6.56 -29.32
N LYS A 157 26.42 -7.32 -28.76
CA LYS A 157 27.86 -7.33 -29.06
C LYS A 157 28.48 -8.59 -28.48
#